data_AF-A0A9D8J9Z5-F1
#
_entry.id   AF-A0A9D8J9Z5-F1
#
_cell.length_a   1.000
_cell.length_b   1.000
_cell.length_c   1.000
_cell.angle_alpha   90.00
_cell.angle_beta   90.00
_cell.angle_gamma   90.00
#
_symmetry.space_group_name_H-M   'P 1'
#
loop_
_entity.id
_entity.type
_entity.pdbx_description
1 polymer ?
#
loop_
_entity_poly.entity_id
_entity_poly.type
_entity_poly.pdbx_seq_one_letter_code
_entity_poly.pdbx_strand_id
1 'polypeptide(L)'
;MGRLRQLKHLVLGDPLATSEASHERLTRPKALAVLSSDALSSVAYATEESLVTLSAAGVAAFAANIPIALAIVALLVIVTVSYRQTIFAYPNGGGAYTVAADNLGRNFGLVAAAALLIDYVLTVSVSVSSGVAALTSALPAMAAWNVEVGVACIVIITLVNLRGIRDSANIFAVPTFLFIGSILTMLVIGAFKLLFGSPVAAAVVNPPAAVEGLGLFLILKTFASGCSAMTGVEAISNGVPAFKAPESKHAAQTMLVMSGLLTTMFLGITFLSHAYHLAPNPQDTILSQLAKSTIGAGW
;
A
#
# COMPACT_ATOMS: atom_id res chain seq x y z
N MET A 1 -17.41 -20.44 -34.43
CA MET A 1 -17.84 -19.45 -33.40
C MET A 1 -18.23 -20.05 -32.04
N GLY A 2 -18.72 -21.30 -31.95
CA GLY A 2 -19.14 -21.91 -30.66
C GLY A 2 -18.01 -22.22 -29.64
N ARG A 3 -16.87 -22.76 -30.09
CA ARG A 3 -15.75 -23.12 -29.18
C ARG A 3 -15.12 -21.91 -28.48
N LEU A 4 -14.95 -20.79 -29.17
CA LEU A 4 -14.45 -19.55 -28.56
C LEU A 4 -15.40 -19.02 -27.48
N ARG A 5 -16.72 -19.15 -27.69
CA ARG A 5 -17.73 -18.70 -26.74
C ARG A 5 -17.78 -19.61 -25.51
N GLN A 6 -17.64 -20.92 -25.68
CA GLN A 6 -17.52 -21.89 -24.58
C GLN A 6 -16.23 -21.71 -23.78
N LEU A 7 -15.09 -21.50 -24.45
CA LEU A 7 -13.82 -21.13 -23.78
C LEU A 7 -13.96 -19.80 -23.03
N LYS A 8 -14.60 -18.80 -23.64
CA LYS A 8 -14.87 -17.51 -23.01
C LYS A 8 -15.76 -17.66 -21.76
N HIS A 9 -16.81 -18.47 -21.82
CA HIS A 9 -17.67 -18.74 -20.65
C HIS A 9 -16.95 -19.58 -19.57
N LEU A 10 -16.11 -20.55 -19.94
CA LEU A 10 -15.32 -21.33 -18.98
C LEU A 10 -14.31 -20.44 -18.23
N VAL A 11 -13.70 -19.49 -18.94
CA VAL A 11 -12.66 -18.61 -18.40
C VAL A 11 -13.27 -17.42 -17.64
N LEU A 12 -14.27 -16.74 -18.21
CA LEU A 12 -14.85 -15.50 -17.67
C LEU A 12 -16.14 -15.71 -16.86
N GLY A 13 -16.70 -16.91 -16.81
CA GLY A 13 -17.99 -17.14 -16.16
C GLY A 13 -19.17 -16.50 -16.90
N ASP A 14 -20.32 -16.47 -16.24
CA ASP A 14 -21.52 -15.82 -16.76
C ASP A 14 -21.44 -14.30 -16.52
N PRO A 15 -21.83 -13.47 -17.51
CA PRO A 15 -21.82 -12.03 -17.34
C PRO A 15 -22.78 -11.64 -16.22
N LEU A 16 -22.25 -10.94 -15.21
CA LEU A 16 -23.07 -10.32 -14.17
C LEU A 16 -23.99 -9.28 -14.81
N ALA A 17 -25.29 -9.38 -14.55
CA ALA A 17 -26.23 -8.35 -15.00
C ALA A 17 -25.90 -7.03 -14.28
N THR A 18 -25.89 -5.91 -15.01
CA THR A 18 -25.61 -4.57 -14.45
C THR A 18 -26.54 -4.20 -13.30
N SER A 19 -27.74 -4.78 -13.25
CA SER A 19 -28.72 -4.65 -12.16
C SER A 19 -28.36 -5.43 -10.88
N GLU A 20 -27.48 -6.43 -10.98
CA GLU A 20 -26.99 -7.22 -9.83
C GLU A 20 -25.69 -6.65 -9.26
N ALA A 21 -24.92 -5.89 -10.05
CA ALA A 21 -23.70 -5.20 -9.60
C ALA A 21 -23.99 -3.95 -8.75
N SER A 22 -25.23 -3.42 -8.78
CA SER A 22 -25.58 -2.11 -8.22
C SER A 22 -26.03 -2.09 -6.76
N HIS A 23 -26.00 -3.21 -6.01
CA HIS A 23 -26.80 -3.31 -4.77
C HIS A 23 -26.12 -3.57 -3.43
N GLU A 24 -24.79 -3.68 -3.33
CA GLU A 24 -24.16 -3.76 -2.01
C GLU A 24 -23.35 -2.50 -1.66
N ARG A 25 -24.06 -1.45 -1.20
CA ARG A 25 -23.41 -0.31 -0.56
C ARG A 25 -22.60 -0.78 0.66
N LEU A 26 -21.36 -0.33 0.75
CA LEU A 26 -20.38 -0.75 1.74
C LEU A 26 -20.65 -0.10 3.10
N THR A 27 -20.56 -0.91 4.16
CA THR A 27 -20.45 -0.41 5.52
C THR A 27 -19.03 0.12 5.75
N ARG A 28 -18.82 1.00 6.75
CA ARG A 28 -17.49 1.56 7.04
C ARG A 28 -16.37 0.50 7.17
N PRO A 29 -16.55 -0.64 7.88
CA PRO A 29 -15.49 -1.65 7.97
C PRO A 29 -15.21 -2.34 6.63
N LYS A 30 -16.25 -2.70 5.86
CA LYS A 30 -16.06 -3.29 4.52
C LYS A 30 -15.38 -2.29 3.58
N ALA A 31 -15.79 -1.01 3.64
CA ALA A 31 -15.21 0.05 2.84
C ALA A 31 -13.76 0.34 3.20
N LEU A 32 -13.40 0.35 4.50
CA LEU A 32 -12.01 0.42 4.94
C LEU A 32 -11.22 -0.73 4.34
N ALA A 33 -11.74 -1.95 4.43
CA ALA A 33 -10.98 -3.11 4.00
C ALA A 33 -10.79 -3.20 2.47
N VAL A 34 -11.78 -2.74 1.70
CA VAL A 34 -11.76 -2.78 0.22
C VAL A 34 -11.07 -1.55 -0.37
N LEU A 35 -11.44 -0.34 0.08
CA LEU A 35 -10.97 0.91 -0.50
C LEU A 35 -9.64 1.40 0.10
N SER A 36 -9.23 0.88 1.26
CA SER A 36 -7.92 1.23 1.86
C SER A 36 -6.86 0.15 1.71
N SER A 37 -7.18 -0.96 1.03
CA SER A 37 -6.23 -2.06 0.86
C SER A 37 -4.93 -1.59 0.19
N ASP A 38 -5.05 -0.77 -0.85
CA ASP A 38 -3.91 -0.21 -1.58
C ASP A 38 -3.03 0.67 -0.67
N ALA A 39 -3.63 1.68 -0.05
CA ALA A 39 -2.94 2.57 0.88
C ALA A 39 -2.28 1.82 2.03
N LEU A 40 -3.01 0.94 2.71
CA LEU A 40 -2.48 0.22 3.86
C LEU A 40 -1.40 -0.77 3.45
N SER A 41 -1.50 -1.41 2.28
CA SER A 41 -0.46 -2.32 1.78
C SER A 41 0.84 -1.60 1.43
N SER A 42 0.79 -0.31 1.08
CA SER A 42 1.96 0.49 0.71
C SER A 42 3.02 0.59 1.82
N VAL A 43 2.61 0.45 3.09
CA VAL A 43 3.54 0.46 4.24
C VAL A 43 4.47 -0.77 4.24
N ALA A 44 4.15 -1.82 3.49
CA ALA A 44 4.97 -3.03 3.42
C ALA A 44 6.27 -2.81 2.63
N TYR A 45 6.31 -1.84 1.72
CA TYR A 45 7.48 -1.53 0.89
C TYR A 45 8.01 -0.10 1.04
N ALA A 46 7.19 0.88 1.47
CA ALA A 46 7.60 2.29 1.45
C ALA A 46 8.81 2.62 2.36
N THR A 47 8.93 1.97 3.52
CA THR A 47 10.12 2.12 4.38
C THR A 47 11.35 1.53 3.70
N GLU A 48 11.20 0.41 2.99
CA GLU A 48 12.28 -0.23 2.24
C GLU A 48 12.77 0.67 1.10
N GLU A 49 11.87 1.23 0.30
CA GLU A 49 12.22 2.13 -0.81
C GLU A 49 12.98 3.39 -0.34
N SER A 50 12.59 3.93 0.81
CA SER A 50 13.33 5.03 1.45
C SER A 50 14.75 4.60 1.84
N LEU A 51 14.91 3.44 2.47
CA LEU A 51 16.21 2.92 2.89
C LEU A 51 17.10 2.52 1.71
N VAL A 52 16.51 1.92 0.65
CA VAL A 52 17.20 1.61 -0.61
C VAL A 52 17.75 2.89 -1.22
N THR A 53 16.97 3.97 -1.23
CA THR A 53 17.45 5.26 -1.74
C THR A 53 18.60 5.81 -0.88
N LEU A 54 18.47 5.81 0.45
CA LEU A 54 19.52 6.28 1.37
C LEU A 54 20.78 5.41 1.34
N SER A 55 20.69 4.16 0.89
CA SER A 55 21.85 3.25 0.85
C SER A 55 23.00 3.77 -0.01
N ALA A 56 22.71 4.65 -0.98
CA ALA A 56 23.72 5.34 -1.79
C ALA A 56 24.68 6.20 -0.94
N ALA A 57 24.22 6.74 0.19
CA ALA A 57 25.03 7.49 1.15
C ALA A 57 25.54 6.63 2.33
N GLY A 58 25.34 5.32 2.28
CA GLY A 58 25.78 4.36 3.29
C GLY A 58 24.92 4.33 4.55
N VAL A 59 25.24 3.39 5.46
CA VAL A 59 24.41 3.09 6.64
C VAL A 59 24.25 4.27 7.60
N ALA A 60 25.23 5.17 7.70
CA ALA A 60 25.12 6.36 8.54
C ALA A 60 23.97 7.28 8.10
N ALA A 61 23.59 7.26 6.82
CA ALA A 61 22.49 8.06 6.29
C ALA A 61 21.11 7.55 6.72
N PHE A 62 20.98 6.30 7.20
CA PHE A 62 19.68 5.74 7.62
C PHE A 62 19.06 6.48 8.81
N ALA A 63 19.86 7.20 9.62
CA ALA A 63 19.33 8.08 10.66
C ALA A 63 18.46 9.22 10.09
N ALA A 64 18.72 9.66 8.85
CA ALA A 64 17.91 10.66 8.17
C ALA A 64 16.50 10.14 7.78
N ASN A 65 16.27 8.83 7.82
CA ASN A 65 14.97 8.26 7.45
C ASN A 65 13.86 8.66 8.43
N ILE A 66 14.16 8.86 9.71
CA ILE A 66 13.18 9.28 10.73
C ILE A 66 12.60 10.67 10.42
N PRO A 67 13.40 11.76 10.27
CA PRO A 67 12.84 13.06 9.92
C PRO A 67 12.16 13.07 8.55
N ILE A 68 12.62 12.27 7.59
CA ILE A 68 11.95 12.13 6.28
C ILE A 68 10.58 11.49 6.44
N ALA A 69 10.46 10.41 7.23
CA ALA A 69 9.19 9.76 7.53
C ALA A 69 8.20 10.69 8.24
N LEU A 70 8.68 11.54 9.16
CA LEU A 70 7.86 12.58 9.79
C LEU A 70 7.36 13.61 8.78
N ALA A 71 8.19 14.02 7.83
CA ALA A 71 7.77 14.92 6.75
C ALA A 71 6.70 14.28 5.84
N ILE A 72 6.84 12.98 5.53
CA ILE A 72 5.85 12.21 4.77
C ILE A 72 4.52 12.15 5.53
N VAL A 73 4.55 11.87 6.83
CA VAL A 73 3.34 11.88 7.67
C VAL A 73 2.71 13.27 7.75
N ALA A 74 3.50 14.34 7.85
CA ALA A 74 2.97 15.70 7.80
C ALA A 74 2.24 15.96 6.46
N LEU A 75 2.82 15.51 5.35
CA LEU A 75 2.17 15.57 4.04
C LEU A 75 0.88 14.73 4.00
N LEU A 76 0.88 13.52 4.54
CA LEU A 76 -0.31 12.67 4.66
C LEU A 76 -1.43 13.38 5.42
N VAL A 77 -1.11 14.05 6.53
CA VAL A 77 -2.10 14.81 7.32
C VAL A 77 -2.71 15.93 6.47
N ILE A 78 -1.88 16.69 5.74
CA ILE A 78 -2.34 17.75 4.83
C ILE A 78 -3.27 17.17 3.76
N VAL A 79 -2.86 16.08 3.11
CA VAL A 79 -3.64 15.39 2.06
C VAL A 79 -4.95 14.84 2.62
N THR A 80 -4.93 14.27 3.83
CA THR A 80 -6.12 13.75 4.51
C THR A 80 -7.14 14.85 4.79
N VAL A 81 -6.67 16.02 5.25
CA VAL A 81 -7.54 17.18 5.47
C VAL A 81 -8.13 17.68 4.14
N SER A 82 -7.31 17.77 3.10
CA SER A 82 -7.74 18.18 1.75
C SER A 82 -8.79 17.23 1.16
N TYR A 83 -8.55 15.92 1.21
CA TYR A 83 -9.52 14.94 0.71
C TYR A 83 -10.79 14.89 1.55
N ARG A 84 -10.70 15.09 2.87
CA ARG A 84 -11.89 15.20 3.71
C ARG A 84 -12.78 16.36 3.26
N GLN A 85 -12.20 17.52 2.94
CA GLN A 85 -12.96 18.65 2.39
C GLN A 85 -13.58 18.30 1.03
N THR A 86 -12.80 17.64 0.17
CA THR A 86 -13.24 17.20 -1.16
C THR A 86 -14.43 16.23 -1.09
N ILE A 87 -14.41 15.26 -0.16
CA ILE A 87 -15.50 14.29 0.05
C ILE A 87 -16.84 14.98 0.40
N PHE A 88 -16.79 16.08 1.14
CA PHE A 88 -18.00 16.85 1.48
C PHE A 88 -18.45 17.78 0.35
N ALA A 89 -17.52 18.33 -0.43
CA ALA A 89 -17.83 19.16 -1.58
C ALA A 89 -18.35 18.35 -2.78
N TYR A 90 -17.91 17.09 -2.93
CA TYR A 90 -18.23 16.22 -4.05
C TYR A 90 -18.82 14.86 -3.59
N PRO A 91 -20.05 14.84 -3.06
CA PRO A 91 -20.68 13.62 -2.54
C PRO A 91 -20.94 12.54 -3.61
N ASN A 92 -21.01 12.94 -4.88
CA ASN A 92 -21.26 12.03 -6.01
C ASN A 92 -19.97 11.44 -6.62
N GLY A 93 -18.79 11.72 -6.06
CA GLY A 93 -17.50 11.23 -6.54
C GLY A 93 -16.44 12.33 -6.54
N GLY A 94 -15.70 12.45 -5.44
CA GLY A 94 -14.66 13.46 -5.20
C GLY A 94 -13.31 13.15 -5.83
N GLY A 95 -13.33 12.51 -7.00
CA GLY A 95 -12.11 12.09 -7.67
C GLY A 95 -11.36 13.23 -8.34
N ALA A 96 -10.04 13.06 -8.44
CA ALA A 96 -9.13 14.08 -8.97
C ALA A 96 -9.55 14.59 -10.37
N TYR A 97 -10.10 13.70 -11.22
CA TYR A 97 -10.66 14.07 -12.52
C TYR A 97 -11.79 15.10 -12.41
N THR A 98 -12.84 14.79 -11.64
CA THR A 98 -14.03 15.64 -11.49
C THR A 98 -13.66 16.99 -10.90
N VAL A 99 -12.85 16.97 -9.83
CA VAL A 99 -12.41 18.19 -9.14
C VAL A 99 -11.57 19.07 -10.08
N ALA A 100 -10.61 18.50 -10.80
CA ALA A 100 -9.77 19.27 -11.72
C ALA A 100 -10.56 19.80 -12.93
N ALA A 101 -11.48 19.00 -13.48
CA ALA A 101 -12.31 19.40 -14.61
C ALA A 101 -13.23 20.59 -14.25
N ASP A 102 -13.88 20.54 -13.09
CA ASP A 102 -14.83 21.57 -12.66
C ASP A 102 -14.15 22.88 -12.26
N ASN A 103 -12.93 22.84 -11.71
CA ASN A 103 -12.25 24.02 -11.17
C ASN A 103 -11.17 24.62 -12.08
N LEU A 104 -10.49 23.79 -12.88
CA LEU A 104 -9.36 24.22 -13.73
C LEU A 104 -9.66 24.05 -15.22
N GLY A 105 -10.74 23.35 -15.56
CA GLY A 105 -11.17 23.09 -16.92
C GLY A 105 -10.71 21.73 -17.47
N ARG A 106 -11.23 21.39 -18.65
CA ARG A 106 -11.12 20.05 -19.25
C ARG A 106 -9.69 19.53 -19.40
N ASN A 107 -8.74 20.38 -19.80
CA ASN A 107 -7.37 19.93 -20.05
C ASN A 107 -6.69 19.44 -18.76
N PHE A 108 -6.92 20.12 -17.63
CA PHE A 108 -6.39 19.70 -16.34
C PHE A 108 -7.10 18.44 -15.82
N GLY A 109 -8.41 18.33 -16.05
CA GLY A 109 -9.14 17.09 -15.82
C GLY A 109 -8.53 15.90 -16.59
N LEU A 110 -8.24 16.07 -17.88
CA LEU A 110 -7.61 15.02 -18.69
C LEU A 110 -6.21 14.63 -18.21
N VAL A 111 -5.40 15.60 -17.74
CA VAL A 111 -4.10 15.30 -17.11
C VAL A 111 -4.29 14.47 -15.85
N ALA A 112 -5.26 14.83 -14.99
CA ALA A 112 -5.57 14.05 -13.79
C ALA A 112 -6.05 12.63 -14.13
N ALA A 113 -6.89 12.46 -15.15
CA ALA A 113 -7.32 11.14 -15.62
C ALA A 113 -6.15 10.31 -16.17
N ALA A 114 -5.26 10.91 -16.96
CA ALA A 114 -4.08 10.23 -17.47
C ALA A 114 -3.15 9.78 -16.34
N ALA A 115 -2.93 10.64 -15.34
CA ALA A 115 -2.17 10.29 -14.14
C ALA A 115 -2.80 9.13 -13.37
N LEU A 116 -4.12 9.14 -13.16
CA LEU A 116 -4.85 8.05 -12.50
C LEU A 116 -4.76 6.72 -13.26
N LEU A 117 -4.78 6.74 -14.60
CA LEU A 117 -4.62 5.51 -15.39
C LEU A 117 -3.22 4.91 -15.23
N ILE A 118 -2.18 5.76 -15.19
CA ILE A 118 -0.81 5.33 -14.93
C ILE A 118 -0.70 4.77 -13.51
N ASP A 119 -1.27 5.48 -12.53
CA ASP A 119 -1.33 5.09 -11.13
C ASP A 119 -1.94 3.68 -10.99
N TYR A 120 -3.11 3.42 -11.57
CA TYR A 120 -3.73 2.09 -11.51
C TYR A 120 -2.89 0.96 -12.12
N VAL A 121 -2.14 1.23 -13.19
CA VAL A 121 -1.22 0.24 -13.76
C VAL A 121 -0.03 -0.01 -12.84
N LEU A 122 0.53 1.06 -12.26
CA LEU A 122 1.66 0.97 -11.33
C LEU A 122 1.26 0.31 -10.02
N THR A 123 0.08 0.62 -9.46
CA THR A 123 -0.46 -0.02 -8.26
C THR A 123 -0.48 -1.53 -8.39
N VAL A 124 -1.08 -2.09 -9.45
CA VAL A 124 -1.13 -3.55 -9.63
C VAL A 124 0.28 -4.12 -9.79
N SER A 125 1.14 -3.44 -10.53
CA SER A 125 2.51 -3.90 -10.82
C SER A 125 3.38 -3.92 -9.55
N VAL A 126 3.37 -2.84 -8.77
CA VAL A 126 4.18 -2.66 -7.55
C VAL A 126 3.64 -3.54 -6.43
N SER A 127 2.32 -3.63 -6.23
CA SER A 127 1.72 -4.46 -5.18
C SER A 127 1.95 -5.94 -5.44
N VAL A 128 1.88 -6.42 -6.69
CA VAL A 128 2.22 -7.81 -6.99
C VAL A 128 3.73 -8.06 -6.85
N SER A 129 4.59 -7.15 -7.33
CA SER A 129 6.04 -7.31 -7.20
C SER A 129 6.50 -7.35 -5.74
N SER A 130 5.97 -6.46 -4.89
CA SER A 130 6.26 -6.45 -3.46
C SER A 130 5.68 -7.68 -2.74
N GLY A 131 4.49 -8.13 -3.12
CA GLY A 131 3.92 -9.39 -2.65
C GLY A 131 4.79 -10.61 -2.98
N VAL A 132 5.32 -10.68 -4.20
CA VAL A 132 6.27 -11.74 -4.59
C VAL A 132 7.58 -11.62 -3.82
N ALA A 133 8.11 -10.41 -3.61
CA ALA A 133 9.31 -10.21 -2.79
C ALA A 133 9.11 -10.70 -1.34
N ALA A 134 7.93 -10.46 -0.76
CA ALA A 134 7.57 -10.98 0.57
C ALA A 134 7.47 -12.52 0.58
N LEU A 135 6.89 -13.13 -0.46
CA LEU A 135 6.85 -14.59 -0.61
C LEU A 135 8.25 -15.19 -0.73
N THR A 136 9.12 -14.59 -1.54
CA THR A 136 10.49 -15.03 -1.75
C THR A 136 11.35 -14.84 -0.48
N SER A 137 11.05 -13.84 0.35
CA SER A 137 11.69 -13.66 1.66
C SER A 137 11.37 -14.81 2.64
N ALA A 138 10.20 -15.44 2.48
CA ALA A 138 9.78 -16.62 3.24
C ALA A 138 10.22 -17.95 2.59
N LEU A 139 10.27 -18.00 1.26
CA LEU A 139 10.64 -19.18 0.46
C LEU A 139 11.75 -18.83 -0.54
N PRO A 140 13.03 -18.75 -0.11
CA PRO A 140 14.13 -18.29 -0.96
C PRO A 140 14.36 -19.11 -2.23
N ALA A 141 13.96 -20.39 -2.22
CA ALA A 141 14.02 -21.26 -3.39
C ALA A 141 13.18 -20.75 -4.59
N MET A 142 12.21 -19.85 -4.35
CA MET A 142 11.38 -19.25 -5.39
C MET A 142 12.03 -18.05 -6.09
N ALA A 143 13.18 -17.55 -5.61
CA ALA A 143 13.80 -16.31 -6.10
C ALA A 143 14.08 -16.33 -7.61
N ALA A 144 14.41 -17.49 -8.18
CA ALA A 144 14.65 -17.67 -9.61
C ALA A 144 13.40 -17.47 -10.49
N TRP A 145 12.20 -17.52 -9.89
CA TRP A 145 10.90 -17.49 -10.57
C TRP A 145 10.08 -16.23 -10.23
N ASN A 146 10.70 -15.20 -9.65
CA ASN A 146 9.98 -14.00 -9.19
C ASN A 146 9.12 -13.38 -10.28
N VAL A 147 9.63 -13.30 -11.51
CA VAL A 147 8.92 -12.68 -12.64
C VAL A 147 7.74 -13.55 -13.06
N GLU A 148 7.94 -14.85 -13.20
CA GLU A 148 6.93 -15.82 -13.61
C GLU A 148 5.79 -15.90 -12.60
N VAL A 149 6.12 -15.92 -11.30
CA VAL A 149 5.13 -15.91 -10.21
C VAL A 149 4.36 -14.59 -10.22
N GLY A 150 5.03 -13.45 -10.40
CA GLY A 150 4.36 -12.15 -10.49
C GLY A 150 3.37 -12.08 -11.66
N VAL A 151 3.80 -12.48 -12.85
CA VAL A 151 2.92 -12.54 -14.03
C VAL A 151 1.76 -13.51 -13.81
N ALA A 152 2.01 -14.69 -13.23
CA ALA A 152 0.96 -15.66 -12.91
C ALA A 152 -0.06 -15.08 -11.92
N CYS A 153 0.39 -14.37 -10.87
CA CYS A 153 -0.49 -13.68 -9.94
C CYS A 153 -1.37 -12.62 -10.64
N ILE A 154 -0.79 -11.78 -11.51
CA ILE A 154 -1.56 -10.79 -12.29
C ILE A 154 -2.61 -11.48 -13.16
N VAL A 155 -2.25 -12.57 -13.84
CA VAL A 155 -3.19 -13.34 -14.66
C VAL A 155 -4.31 -13.92 -13.80
N ILE A 156 -4.00 -14.50 -12.64
CA ILE A 156 -5.01 -15.04 -11.71
C ILE A 156 -5.95 -13.94 -11.22
N ILE A 157 -5.42 -12.81 -10.76
CA ILE A 157 -6.22 -11.66 -10.30
C ILE A 157 -7.12 -11.15 -11.44
N THR A 158 -6.58 -11.06 -12.66
CA THR A 158 -7.34 -10.67 -13.85
C THR A 158 -8.50 -11.64 -14.10
N LEU A 159 -8.25 -12.96 -14.06
CA LEU A 159 -9.28 -13.97 -14.25
C LEU A 159 -10.35 -13.94 -13.15
N VAL A 160 -9.94 -13.72 -11.91
CA VAL A 160 -10.84 -13.56 -10.76
C VAL A 160 -11.74 -12.34 -10.93
N ASN A 161 -11.16 -11.19 -11.30
CA ASN A 161 -11.89 -9.95 -11.55
C ASN A 161 -12.87 -10.09 -12.72
N LEU A 162 -12.47 -10.76 -13.79
CA LEU A 162 -13.32 -11.01 -14.95
C LEU A 162 -14.46 -12.00 -14.65
N ARG A 163 -14.26 -12.96 -13.74
CA ARG A 163 -15.30 -13.91 -13.29
C ARG A 163 -16.37 -13.28 -12.41
N GLY A 164 -16.12 -12.10 -11.84
CA GLY A 164 -17.12 -11.37 -11.07
C GLY A 164 -17.54 -12.10 -9.81
N ILE A 165 -16.65 -12.19 -8.81
CA ILE A 165 -16.99 -12.78 -7.51
C ILE A 165 -18.06 -11.90 -6.82
N ARG A 166 -19.30 -12.40 -6.78
CA ARG A 166 -20.49 -11.70 -6.26
C ARG A 166 -20.41 -11.21 -4.80
N ASP A 167 -19.47 -11.72 -4.00
CA ASP A 167 -19.30 -11.35 -2.57
C ASP A 167 -17.86 -10.86 -2.27
N SER A 168 -17.30 -10.12 -3.22
CA SER A 168 -15.92 -9.62 -3.18
C SER A 168 -15.60 -8.90 -1.86
N ALA A 169 -16.50 -8.07 -1.33
CA ALA A 169 -16.22 -7.25 -0.15
C ALA A 169 -15.93 -8.07 1.12
N ASN A 170 -16.62 -9.19 1.34
CA ASN A 170 -16.35 -10.04 2.51
C ASN A 170 -15.06 -10.83 2.36
N ILE A 171 -14.80 -11.33 1.14
CA ILE A 171 -13.59 -12.09 0.83
C ILE A 171 -12.36 -11.20 0.93
N PHE A 172 -12.43 -9.95 0.48
CA PHE A 172 -11.32 -8.99 0.59
C PHE A 172 -11.17 -8.39 1.99
N ALA A 173 -12.21 -8.41 2.83
CA ALA A 173 -12.11 -7.82 4.17
C ALA A 173 -11.19 -8.60 5.11
N VAL A 174 -11.26 -9.94 5.07
CA VAL A 174 -10.51 -10.80 5.99
C VAL A 174 -8.99 -10.62 5.83
N PRO A 175 -8.39 -10.71 4.62
CA PRO A 175 -6.95 -10.49 4.44
C PRO A 175 -6.50 -9.10 4.90
N THR A 176 -7.28 -8.05 4.63
CA THR A 176 -6.90 -6.68 5.01
C THR A 176 -6.86 -6.53 6.53
N PHE A 177 -7.86 -7.01 7.26
CA PHE A 177 -7.85 -6.92 8.72
C PHE A 177 -6.81 -7.83 9.38
N LEU A 178 -6.54 -9.01 8.79
CA LEU A 178 -5.43 -9.86 9.22
C LEU A 178 -4.10 -9.13 9.05
N PHE A 179 -3.86 -8.52 7.89
CA PHE A 179 -2.64 -7.74 7.63
C PHE A 179 -2.48 -6.59 8.63
N ILE A 180 -3.52 -5.77 8.84
CA ILE A 180 -3.48 -4.68 9.82
C ILE A 180 -3.17 -5.23 11.22
N GLY A 181 -3.87 -6.28 11.64
CA GLY A 181 -3.67 -6.92 12.94
C GLY A 181 -2.24 -7.43 13.11
N SER A 182 -1.72 -8.17 12.12
CA SER A 182 -0.36 -8.72 12.13
C SER A 182 0.70 -7.62 12.24
N ILE A 183 0.58 -6.54 11.46
CA ILE A 183 1.52 -5.40 11.54
C ILE A 183 1.43 -4.75 12.93
N LEU A 184 0.23 -4.41 13.41
CA LEU A 184 0.09 -3.76 14.71
C LEU A 184 0.62 -4.63 15.85
N THR A 185 0.37 -5.94 15.83
CA THR A 185 0.92 -6.89 16.80
C THR A 185 2.45 -6.94 16.71
N MET A 186 3.02 -7.02 15.52
CA MET A 186 4.47 -6.98 15.31
C MET A 186 5.09 -5.69 15.87
N LEU A 187 4.44 -4.54 15.65
CA LEU A 187 4.90 -3.26 16.18
C LEU A 187 4.89 -3.22 17.71
N VAL A 188 3.82 -3.73 18.34
CA VAL A 188 3.71 -3.81 19.80
C VAL A 188 4.77 -4.74 20.39
N ILE A 189 4.96 -5.94 19.82
CA ILE A 189 5.97 -6.89 20.27
C ILE A 189 7.38 -6.30 20.10
N GLY A 190 7.65 -5.68 18.95
CA GLY A 190 8.94 -5.07 18.66
C GLY A 190 9.28 -3.90 19.60
N ALA A 191 8.30 -3.04 19.89
CA ALA A 191 8.46 -1.96 20.87
C ALA A 191 8.67 -2.51 22.30
N PHE A 192 7.93 -3.54 22.69
CA PHE A 192 8.10 -4.20 23.99
C PHE A 192 9.50 -4.78 24.14
N LYS A 193 10.01 -5.50 23.13
CA LYS A 193 11.37 -6.07 23.16
C LYS A 193 12.46 -5.01 23.32
N LEU A 194 12.30 -3.83 22.69
CA LEU A 194 13.22 -2.71 22.84
C LEU A 194 13.22 -2.15 24.27
N LEU A 195 12.04 -2.01 24.88
CA LEU A 195 11.91 -1.44 26.23
C LEU A 195 12.45 -2.37 27.32
N PHE A 196 12.30 -3.69 27.14
CA PHE A 196 12.67 -4.69 28.15
C PHE A 196 14.00 -5.41 27.85
N GLY A 197 14.81 -4.88 26.92
CA GLY A 197 16.20 -5.32 26.70
C GLY A 197 16.35 -6.74 26.15
N SER A 198 15.35 -7.24 25.41
CA SER A 198 15.51 -8.54 24.72
C SER A 198 16.59 -8.41 23.64
N PRO A 199 17.52 -9.38 23.50
CA PRO A 199 18.55 -9.32 22.47
C PRO A 199 17.88 -9.28 21.10
N VAL A 200 17.99 -8.12 20.45
CA VAL A 200 17.60 -7.95 19.07
C VAL A 200 18.66 -8.66 18.23
N ALA A 201 18.23 -9.60 17.38
CA ALA A 201 19.13 -10.22 16.43
C ALA A 201 19.72 -9.11 15.54
N ALA A 202 21.02 -8.86 15.67
CA ALA A 202 21.69 -7.92 14.80
C ALA A 202 21.56 -8.44 13.36
N ALA A 203 20.95 -7.65 12.48
CA ALA A 203 20.99 -7.96 11.06
C ALA A 203 22.47 -8.06 10.64
N VAL A 204 22.82 -9.15 9.96
CA VAL A 204 24.16 -9.30 9.36
C VAL A 204 24.23 -8.32 8.20
N VAL A 205 24.64 -7.09 8.49
CA VAL A 205 24.79 -6.04 7.50
C VAL A 205 26.19 -6.14 6.91
N ASN A 206 26.30 -6.48 5.64
CA ASN A 206 27.39 -5.95 4.82
C ASN A 206 26.96 -4.54 4.42
N PRO A 207 27.42 -3.49 5.13
CA PRO A 207 26.93 -2.14 4.88
C PRO A 207 27.26 -1.76 3.45
N PRO A 208 26.29 -1.28 2.64
CA PRO A 208 26.61 -0.73 1.34
C PRO A 208 27.63 0.40 1.53
N ALA A 209 28.75 0.30 0.82
CA ALA A 209 29.75 1.36 0.83
C ALA A 209 29.10 2.64 0.29
N ALA A 210 29.32 3.77 0.98
CA ALA A 210 28.81 5.05 0.51
C ALA A 210 29.42 5.37 -0.87
N VAL A 211 28.57 5.57 -1.86
CA VAL A 211 28.95 5.91 -3.24
C VAL A 211 28.84 7.42 -3.47
N GLU A 212 28.00 8.10 -2.69
CA GLU A 212 27.85 9.56 -2.69
C GLU A 212 27.63 10.11 -1.27
N GLY A 213 27.77 11.43 -1.09
CA GLY A 213 27.49 12.08 0.20
C GLY A 213 26.00 12.31 0.42
N LEU A 214 25.57 12.45 1.68
CA LEU A 214 24.21 12.82 2.03
C LEU A 214 23.93 14.30 1.66
N GLY A 215 23.53 14.54 0.42
CA GLY A 215 23.14 15.85 -0.09
C GLY A 215 21.62 16.08 -0.06
N LEU A 216 21.21 17.34 -0.24
CA LEU A 216 19.79 17.73 -0.31
C LEU A 216 19.03 16.95 -1.38
N PHE A 217 19.65 16.71 -2.55
CA PHE A 217 19.04 15.94 -3.62
C PHE A 217 18.69 14.51 -3.19
N LEU A 218 19.58 13.83 -2.47
CA LEU A 218 19.33 12.47 -1.98
C LEU A 218 18.24 12.45 -0.91
N ILE A 219 18.18 13.46 -0.05
CA ILE A 219 17.09 13.63 0.93
C ILE A 219 15.75 13.79 0.21
N LEU A 220 15.67 14.66 -0.79
CA LEU A 220 14.45 14.89 -1.57
C LEU A 220 14.05 13.65 -2.39
N LYS A 221 15.02 12.93 -2.96
CA LYS A 221 14.80 11.67 -3.66
C LYS A 221 14.25 10.60 -2.71
N THR A 222 14.83 10.49 -1.52
CA THR A 222 14.37 9.57 -0.47
C THR A 222 12.94 9.92 -0.03
N PHE A 223 12.67 11.22 0.19
CA PHE A 223 11.34 11.70 0.51
C PHE A 223 10.33 11.34 -0.58
N ALA A 224 10.68 11.54 -1.86
CA ALA A 224 9.83 11.18 -2.99
C ALA A 224 9.58 9.66 -3.06
N SER A 225 10.60 8.82 -2.89
CA SER A 225 10.45 7.35 -2.83
C SER A 225 9.56 6.91 -1.67
N GLY A 226 9.75 7.51 -0.48
CA GLY A 226 8.96 7.21 0.72
C GLY A 226 7.51 7.71 0.65
N CYS A 227 7.20 8.71 -0.17
CA CYS A 227 5.82 9.16 -0.41
C CYS A 227 4.95 8.07 -1.04
N SER A 228 5.54 6.99 -1.58
CA SER A 228 4.82 5.78 -1.96
C SER A 228 4.00 5.17 -0.81
N ALA A 229 4.32 5.46 0.46
CA ALA A 229 3.47 5.07 1.60
C ALA A 229 2.04 5.63 1.52
N MET A 230 1.83 6.72 0.78
CA MET A 230 0.57 7.46 0.74
C MET A 230 -0.23 7.22 -0.55
N THR A 231 0.24 6.36 -1.46
CA THR A 231 -0.52 6.00 -2.67
C THR A 231 -1.79 5.24 -2.28
N GLY A 232 -2.89 5.39 -3.03
CA GLY A 232 -4.14 4.68 -2.74
C GLY A 232 -5.06 5.38 -1.73
N VAL A 233 -4.63 6.47 -1.09
CA VAL A 233 -5.50 7.22 -0.14
C VAL A 233 -6.67 7.90 -0.84
N GLU A 234 -6.52 8.19 -2.12
CA GLU A 234 -7.53 8.75 -3.02
C GLU A 234 -8.63 7.75 -3.40
N ALA A 235 -8.42 6.45 -3.19
CA ALA A 235 -9.44 5.43 -3.45
C ALA A 235 -10.73 5.67 -2.66
N ILE A 236 -10.64 6.15 -1.40
CA ILE A 236 -11.83 6.50 -0.60
C ILE A 236 -12.55 7.73 -1.15
N SER A 237 -11.83 8.77 -1.59
CA SER A 237 -12.46 9.99 -2.14
C SER A 237 -13.09 9.74 -3.50
N ASN A 238 -12.53 8.82 -4.30
CA ASN A 238 -13.14 8.31 -5.52
C ASN A 238 -14.39 7.46 -5.21
N GLY A 239 -14.34 6.65 -4.16
CA GLY A 239 -15.35 5.66 -3.80
C GLY A 239 -16.53 6.15 -2.95
N VAL A 240 -16.73 7.46 -2.77
CA VAL A 240 -17.81 8.01 -1.91
C VAL A 240 -19.20 7.41 -2.22
N PRO A 241 -19.64 7.27 -3.49
CA PRO A 241 -20.96 6.71 -3.80
C PRO A 241 -21.14 5.23 -3.40
N ALA A 242 -20.04 4.50 -3.15
CA ALA A 242 -20.09 3.11 -2.75
C ALA A 242 -20.50 2.92 -1.28
N PHE A 243 -20.47 3.98 -0.46
CA PHE A 243 -20.82 3.90 0.96
C PHE A 243 -22.33 3.83 1.20
N LYS A 244 -22.74 3.26 2.34
CA LYS A 244 -24.12 3.42 2.85
C LYS A 244 -24.36 4.87 3.29
N ALA A 245 -25.60 5.34 3.15
CA ALA A 245 -26.01 6.67 3.59
C ALA A 245 -25.81 6.83 5.12
N PRO A 246 -25.40 8.03 5.61
CA PRO A 246 -24.92 9.18 4.84
C PRO A 246 -23.51 8.97 4.27
N GLU A 247 -23.38 9.01 2.95
CA GLU A 247 -22.21 8.57 2.18
C GLU A 247 -20.94 9.35 2.54
N SER A 248 -20.95 10.67 2.35
CA SER A 248 -19.80 11.54 2.61
C SER A 248 -19.32 11.48 4.06
N LYS A 249 -20.24 11.34 5.03
CA LYS A 249 -19.87 11.23 6.45
C LYS A 249 -19.14 9.91 6.72
N HIS A 250 -19.63 8.81 6.16
CA HIS A 250 -18.99 7.51 6.31
C HIS A 250 -17.65 7.43 5.57
N ALA A 251 -17.55 7.99 4.36
CA ALA A 251 -16.30 8.08 3.61
C ALA A 251 -15.26 8.91 4.36
N ALA A 252 -15.63 10.11 4.85
CA ALA A 252 -14.74 10.98 5.61
C ALA A 252 -14.25 10.34 6.91
N GLN A 253 -15.11 9.63 7.64
CA GLN A 253 -14.70 8.89 8.84
C GLN A 253 -13.75 7.74 8.51
N THR A 254 -14.02 7.02 7.42
CA THR A 254 -13.18 5.90 6.99
C THR A 254 -11.80 6.40 6.57
N MET A 255 -11.72 7.53 5.88
CA MET A 255 -10.47 8.20 5.52
C MET A 255 -9.64 8.57 6.75
N LEU A 256 -10.26 9.13 7.80
CA LEU A 256 -9.53 9.46 9.02
C LEU A 256 -8.98 8.21 9.73
N VAL A 257 -9.76 7.13 9.77
CA VAL A 257 -9.31 5.85 10.35
C VAL A 257 -8.16 5.28 9.54
N MET A 258 -8.28 5.25 8.21
CA MET A 258 -7.23 4.80 7.31
C MET A 258 -5.95 5.60 7.50
N SER A 259 -6.00 6.94 7.44
CA SER A 259 -4.79 7.77 7.60
C SER A 259 -4.15 7.61 8.97
N GLY A 260 -4.95 7.41 10.03
CA GLY A 260 -4.44 7.08 11.36
C GLY A 260 -3.69 5.74 11.38
N LEU A 261 -4.29 4.69 10.83
CA LEU A 261 -3.66 3.37 10.70
C LEU A 261 -2.37 3.45 9.89
N LEU A 262 -2.42 4.09 8.74
CA LEU A 262 -1.28 4.26 7.84
C LEU A 262 -0.14 5.02 8.51
N THR A 263 -0.44 6.10 9.24
CA THR A 263 0.53 6.85 10.04
C THR A 263 1.19 5.95 11.09
N THR A 264 0.38 5.22 11.87
CA THR A 264 0.89 4.33 12.93
C THR A 264 1.74 3.21 12.36
N MET A 265 1.28 2.56 11.29
CA MET A 265 1.98 1.45 10.65
C MET A 265 3.29 1.92 10.02
N PHE A 266 3.26 2.98 9.20
CA PHE A 266 4.44 3.51 8.50
C PHE A 266 5.50 4.04 9.46
N LEU A 267 5.12 4.87 10.45
CA LEU A 267 6.08 5.36 11.45
C LEU A 267 6.58 4.24 12.34
N GLY A 268 5.72 3.30 12.73
CA GLY A 268 6.11 2.16 13.55
C GLY A 268 7.15 1.28 12.84
N ILE A 269 6.90 0.92 11.58
CA ILE A 269 7.84 0.13 10.78
C ILE A 269 9.14 0.91 10.60
N THR A 270 9.08 2.19 10.26
CA THR A 270 10.28 3.03 10.05
C THR A 270 11.10 3.20 11.33
N PHE A 271 10.44 3.45 12.46
CA PHE A 271 11.08 3.56 13.77
C PHE A 271 11.73 2.26 14.21
N LEU A 272 11.01 1.14 14.16
CA LEU A 272 11.59 -0.15 14.54
C LEU A 272 12.70 -0.56 13.57
N SER A 273 12.57 -0.31 12.27
CA SER A 273 13.66 -0.59 11.31
C SER A 273 14.93 0.18 11.68
N HIS A 274 14.81 1.44 12.10
CA HIS A 274 15.93 2.23 12.59
C HIS A 274 16.50 1.67 13.90
N ALA A 275 15.65 1.39 14.90
CA ALA A 275 16.06 0.90 16.21
C ALA A 275 16.69 -0.50 16.18
N TYR A 276 16.26 -1.34 15.24
CA TYR A 276 16.78 -2.69 15.00
C TYR A 276 17.97 -2.68 14.03
N HIS A 277 18.42 -1.52 13.57
CA HIS A 277 19.51 -1.35 12.60
C HIS A 277 19.34 -2.19 11.33
N LEU A 278 18.10 -2.26 10.82
CA LEU A 278 17.79 -2.98 9.60
C LEU A 278 18.35 -2.25 8.38
N ALA A 279 18.76 -3.01 7.38
CA ALA A 279 19.30 -2.50 6.12
C ALA A 279 18.67 -3.23 4.94
N PRO A 280 18.54 -2.58 3.78
CA PRO A 280 18.03 -3.24 2.58
C PRO A 280 18.87 -4.48 2.23
N ASN A 281 18.20 -5.59 1.93
CA ASN A 281 18.81 -6.85 1.52
C ASN A 281 18.11 -7.37 0.26
N PRO A 282 18.83 -7.71 -0.82
CA PRO A 282 18.21 -8.24 -2.04
C PRO A 282 17.38 -9.51 -1.86
N GLN A 283 17.58 -10.25 -0.78
CA GLN A 283 16.91 -11.53 -0.52
C GLN A 283 15.83 -11.46 0.57
N ASP A 284 15.72 -10.33 1.28
CA ASP A 284 14.88 -10.23 2.47
C ASP A 284 14.34 -8.81 2.65
N THR A 285 13.02 -8.65 2.55
CA THR A 285 12.38 -7.34 2.70
C THR A 285 12.58 -6.78 4.10
N ILE A 286 12.56 -5.47 4.27
CA ILE A 286 12.65 -4.80 5.57
C ILE A 286 11.55 -5.29 6.50
N LEU A 287 10.34 -5.49 5.97
CA LEU A 287 9.22 -6.02 6.73
C LEU A 287 9.48 -7.46 7.21
N SER A 288 10.04 -8.33 6.36
CA SER A 288 10.37 -9.70 6.74
C SER A 288 11.53 -9.75 7.74
N GLN A 289 12.57 -8.93 7.55
CA GLN A 289 13.65 -8.76 8.53
C GLN A 289 13.11 -8.30 9.89
N LEU A 290 12.19 -7.34 9.89
CA LEU A 290 11.55 -6.85 11.12
C LEU A 290 10.72 -7.95 11.78
N ALA A 291 9.95 -8.72 11.02
CA ALA A 291 9.18 -9.85 11.54
C ALA A 291 10.10 -10.93 12.16
N LYS A 292 11.19 -11.30 11.49
CA LYS A 292 12.19 -12.25 11.99
C LYS A 292 12.84 -11.77 13.29
N SER A 293 13.18 -10.49 13.38
CA SER A 293 13.80 -9.90 14.56
C SER A 293 12.83 -9.70 15.74
N THR A 294 11.53 -9.54 15.47
CA THR A 294 10.51 -9.28 16.51
C THR A 294 9.76 -10.53 16.95
N ILE A 295 9.35 -11.41 16.04
CA ILE A 295 8.51 -12.58 16.31
C ILE A 295 9.32 -13.89 16.25
N GLY A 296 10.40 -13.93 15.46
CA GLY A 296 11.29 -15.08 15.31
C GLY A 296 11.22 -15.73 13.92
N ALA A 297 12.20 -16.56 13.57
CA ALA A 297 12.43 -17.06 12.20
C ALA A 297 11.58 -18.29 11.79
N GLY A 298 10.40 -18.51 12.38
CA GLY A 298 9.61 -19.74 12.16
C GLY A 298 8.11 -19.55 12.01
N TRP A 299 7.66 -18.30 11.80
CA TRP A 299 6.26 -17.92 11.62
C TRP A 299 6.08 -17.13 10.34
#